data_AF-A0A2S7X8F6-F1
#
_entry.id   AF-A0A2S7X8F6-F1
#
_cell.length_a   1.000
_cell.length_b   1.000
_cell.length_c   1.000
_cell.angle_alpha   90.00
_cell.angle_beta   90.00
_cell.angle_gamma   90.00
#
_symmetry.space_group_name_H-M   'P 1'
#
loop_
_entity.id
_entity.type
_entity.pdbx_description
1 polymer ?
#
loop_
_entity_poly.entity_id
_entity_poly.type
_entity_poly.pdbx_seq_one_letter_code
_entity_poly.pdbx_strand_id
1 'polypeptide(L)'
;MKNITKLAECFRAAIEASDITEVLPLFKYFPQNCCEHTSVFLGFYISLIFPELETEVVRGRNESINGLKYHFWLEINGQIIDLTVDQFKGYSIPIYAENIHPLAEEFVEDKRESIDAYMGYYCDKVLEIDRFSKAMSSIGSKLKHAGWEYA
;
A
#
# COMPACT_ATOMS: atom_id res chain seq x y z
N MET A 1 -11.33 -17.23 3.91
CA MET A 1 -10.42 -16.08 3.78
C MET A 1 -10.45 -15.33 5.09
N LYS A 2 -9.30 -15.16 5.76
CA LYS A 2 -9.12 -14.00 6.65
C LYS A 2 -9.58 -12.77 5.85
N ASN A 3 -10.33 -11.85 6.46
CA ASN A 3 -11.04 -10.83 5.69
C ASN A 3 -10.10 -9.71 5.23
N ILE A 4 -9.13 -10.06 4.38
CA ILE A 4 -8.09 -9.17 3.83
C ILE A 4 -8.72 -8.05 3.02
N THR A 5 -9.76 -8.34 2.24
CA THR A 5 -10.57 -7.32 1.55
C THR A 5 -11.11 -6.30 2.53
N LYS A 6 -11.77 -6.72 3.60
CA LYS A 6 -12.28 -5.80 4.63
C LYS A 6 -11.18 -5.03 5.33
N LEU A 7 -10.06 -5.69 5.65
CA LEU A 7 -8.90 -5.01 6.22
C LEU A 7 -8.40 -3.92 5.28
N ALA A 8 -8.21 -4.22 4.00
CA ALA A 8 -7.72 -3.28 3.01
C ALA A 8 -8.68 -2.09 2.82
N GLU A 9 -9.99 -2.33 2.80
CA GLU A 9 -11.02 -1.27 2.83
C GLU A 9 -10.90 -0.40 4.08
N CYS A 10 -10.80 -1.01 5.27
CA CYS A 10 -10.65 -0.29 6.53
C CYS A 10 -9.33 0.47 6.60
N PHE A 11 -8.26 -0.07 6.04
CA PHE A 11 -6.94 0.54 6.03
C PHE A 11 -6.91 1.77 5.12
N ARG A 12 -7.53 1.68 3.94
CA ARG A 12 -7.77 2.82 3.04
C ARG A 12 -8.54 3.93 3.76
N ALA A 13 -9.67 3.60 4.37
CA ALA A 13 -10.47 4.56 5.13
C ALA A 13 -9.71 5.15 6.33
N ALA A 14 -8.87 4.35 6.98
CA ALA A 14 -8.03 4.80 8.09
C ALA A 14 -6.97 5.81 7.63
N ILE A 15 -6.34 5.60 6.46
CA ILE A 15 -5.43 6.59 5.87
C ILE A 15 -6.16 7.92 5.62
N GLU A 16 -7.33 7.87 4.97
CA GLU A 16 -8.14 9.04 4.64
C GLU A 16 -8.59 9.84 5.88
N ALA A 17 -8.85 9.15 7.00
CA ALA A 17 -9.28 9.76 8.25
C ALA A 17 -8.13 10.08 9.23
N SER A 18 -6.89 9.74 8.89
CA SER A 18 -5.73 9.89 9.77
C SER A 18 -5.07 11.26 9.66
N ASP A 19 -4.36 11.64 10.71
CA ASP A 19 -3.52 12.85 10.72
C ASP A 19 -2.14 12.56 10.10
N ILE A 20 -2.04 11.55 9.22
CA ILE A 20 -0.78 11.11 8.60
C ILE A 20 -0.10 12.24 7.83
N THR A 21 -0.84 13.23 7.35
CA THR A 21 -0.29 14.40 6.65
C THR A 21 0.61 15.26 7.54
N GLU A 22 0.43 15.23 8.87
CA GLU A 22 1.31 15.90 9.82
C GLU A 22 2.69 15.23 9.88
N VAL A 23 2.76 13.94 9.59
CA VAL A 23 3.99 13.13 9.59
C VAL A 23 4.60 13.05 8.18
N LEU A 24 3.75 12.87 7.18
CA LEU A 24 4.06 12.64 5.78
C LEU A 24 3.20 13.56 4.89
N PRO A 25 3.65 14.81 4.63
CA PRO A 25 2.88 15.80 3.86
C PRO A 25 2.44 15.34 2.46
N LEU A 26 3.11 14.34 1.88
CA LEU A 26 2.74 13.76 0.57
C LEU A 26 1.34 13.14 0.56
N PHE A 27 0.82 12.69 1.70
CA PHE A 27 -0.54 12.14 1.81
C PHE A 27 -1.65 13.20 1.71
N LYS A 28 -1.30 14.49 1.64
CA LYS A 28 -2.29 15.58 1.49
C LYS A 28 -3.21 15.41 0.27
N TYR A 29 -2.71 14.78 -0.78
CA TYR A 29 -3.43 14.53 -2.02
C TYR A 29 -3.70 13.05 -2.24
N PHE A 30 -3.75 12.26 -1.17
CA PHE A 30 -4.03 10.82 -1.23
C PHE A 30 -5.23 10.53 -2.15
N PRO A 31 -5.11 9.59 -3.12
CA PRO A 31 -4.07 8.57 -3.30
C PRO A 31 -2.87 8.95 -4.20
N GLN A 32 -2.64 10.23 -4.51
CA GLN A 32 -1.64 10.64 -5.50
C GLN A 32 -0.20 10.49 -5.01
N ASN A 33 0.65 9.82 -5.80
CA ASN A 33 2.11 9.70 -5.59
C ASN A 33 2.54 9.11 -4.23
N CYS A 34 1.70 8.29 -3.61
CA CYS A 34 1.96 7.67 -2.32
C CYS A 34 1.85 6.13 -2.37
N CYS A 35 1.82 5.54 -3.56
CA CYS A 35 1.59 4.10 -3.79
C CYS A 35 2.63 3.20 -3.08
N GLU A 36 3.91 3.57 -3.10
CA GLU A 36 4.97 2.84 -2.38
C GLU A 36 4.70 2.83 -0.87
N HIS A 37 4.47 3.99 -0.27
CA HIS A 37 4.20 4.12 1.16
C HIS A 37 2.94 3.37 1.57
N THR A 38 1.88 3.50 0.77
CA THR A 38 0.58 2.88 1.03
C THR A 38 0.68 1.36 0.98
N SER A 39 1.38 0.83 -0.02
CA SER A 39 1.63 -0.62 -0.16
C SER A 39 2.47 -1.14 1.00
N VAL A 40 3.56 -0.45 1.36
CA VAL A 40 4.44 -0.89 2.46
C VAL A 40 3.72 -0.84 3.82
N PHE A 41 2.95 0.21 4.11
CA PHE A 41 2.20 0.31 5.37
C PHE A 41 1.18 -0.81 5.53
N LEU A 42 0.39 -1.08 4.47
CA LEU A 42 -0.57 -2.17 4.51
C LEU A 42 0.14 -3.54 4.59
N GLY A 43 1.18 -3.74 3.80
CA GLY A 43 1.92 -5.01 3.75
C GLY A 43 2.58 -5.34 5.08
N PHE A 44 3.20 -4.35 5.71
CA PHE A 44 3.80 -4.50 7.04
C PHE A 44 2.72 -4.74 8.10
N TYR A 45 1.59 -4.03 8.05
CA TYR A 45 0.50 -4.30 8.98
C TYR A 45 0.00 -5.74 8.85
N ILE A 46 -0.18 -6.23 7.62
CA ILE A 46 -0.63 -7.59 7.34
C ILE A 46 0.37 -8.64 7.83
N SER A 47 1.67 -8.46 7.62
CA SER A 47 2.67 -9.44 8.07
C SER A 47 2.72 -9.57 9.59
N LEU A 48 2.40 -8.51 10.34
CA LEU A 48 2.29 -8.58 11.80
C LEU A 48 1.08 -9.38 12.28
N ILE A 49 -0.07 -9.22 11.63
CA ILE A 49 -1.34 -9.79 12.10
C ILE A 49 -1.61 -11.18 11.51
N PHE A 50 -1.09 -11.45 10.31
CA PHE A 50 -1.30 -12.67 9.54
C PHE A 50 0.05 -13.17 9.00
N PRO A 51 0.97 -13.59 9.89
CA PRO A 51 2.33 -13.94 9.52
C PRO A 51 2.44 -15.17 8.61
N GLU A 52 1.35 -15.93 8.44
CA GLU A 52 1.33 -17.07 7.53
C GLU A 52 0.98 -16.70 6.08
N LEU A 53 0.61 -15.44 5.81
CA LEU A 53 0.32 -14.98 4.46
C LEU A 53 1.60 -14.51 3.76
N GLU A 54 1.80 -14.98 2.54
CA GLU A 54 2.82 -14.45 1.65
C GLU A 54 2.41 -13.05 1.22
N THR A 55 3.17 -12.05 1.64
CA THR A 55 2.91 -10.63 1.37
C THR A 55 4.09 -10.04 0.63
N GLU A 56 3.87 -9.63 -0.61
CA GLU A 56 4.89 -9.10 -1.51
C GLU A 56 4.57 -7.68 -1.93
N VAL A 57 5.60 -6.83 -1.98
CA VAL A 57 5.53 -5.50 -2.61
C VAL A 57 5.97 -5.66 -4.05
N VAL A 58 5.11 -5.24 -4.97
CA VAL A 58 5.39 -5.29 -6.41
C VAL A 58 5.57 -3.88 -6.93
N ARG A 59 6.60 -3.68 -7.75
CA ARG A 59 6.85 -2.44 -8.47
C ARG A 59 6.66 -2.65 -9.96
N GLY A 60 5.74 -1.90 -10.53
CA GLY A 60 5.57 -1.73 -11.97
C GLY A 60 6.32 -0.50 -12.46
N ARG A 61 6.91 -0.62 -13.65
CA ARG A 61 7.70 0.40 -14.33
C ARG A 61 7.00 0.83 -15.62
N ASN A 62 6.86 2.14 -15.80
CA ASN A 62 6.42 2.73 -17.06
C ASN A 62 7.52 3.65 -17.60
N GLU A 63 8.02 3.34 -18.79
CA GLU A 63 8.90 4.22 -19.54
C GLU A 63 8.11 4.93 -20.63
N SER A 64 8.03 6.26 -20.54
CA SER A 64 7.34 7.08 -21.52
C SER A 64 8.22 8.25 -21.98
N ILE A 65 7.74 8.99 -22.98
CA ILE A 65 8.36 10.27 -23.38
C ILE A 65 8.47 11.28 -22.24
N ASN A 66 7.63 11.13 -21.20
CA ASN A 66 7.61 12.00 -20.02
C ASN A 66 8.54 11.52 -18.91
N GLY A 67 9.40 10.53 -19.20
CA GLY A 67 10.34 9.94 -18.27
C GLY A 67 9.84 8.64 -17.65
N LEU A 68 10.61 8.19 -16.67
CA LEU A 68 10.43 6.95 -15.93
C LEU A 68 9.45 7.17 -14.77
N LYS A 69 8.42 6.34 -14.70
CA LYS A 69 7.44 6.32 -13.61
C LYS A 69 7.39 4.94 -12.98
N TYR A 70 7.06 4.93 -11.70
CA TYR A 70 6.81 3.71 -10.95
C TYR A 70 5.43 3.73 -10.34
N HIS A 71 4.84 2.56 -10.23
CA HIS A 71 3.64 2.32 -9.45
C HIS A 71 3.85 1.08 -8.59
N PHE A 72 3.28 1.09 -7.39
CA PHE A 72 3.48 0.03 -6.41
C PHE A 72 2.12 -0.50 -5.94
N TRP A 73 2.04 -1.81 -5.78
CA TRP A 73 0.90 -2.49 -5.19
C TRP A 73 1.37 -3.65 -4.31
N LEU A 74 0.43 -4.29 -3.62
CA LEU A 74 0.68 -5.51 -2.87
C LEU A 74 0.11 -6.72 -3.60
N GLU A 75 0.78 -7.85 -3.41
CA GLU A 75 0.23 -9.16 -3.72
C GLU A 75 0.24 -10.03 -2.46
N ILE A 76 -0.91 -10.62 -2.15
CA ILE A 76 -1.12 -11.43 -0.95
C ILE A 76 -1.61 -12.81 -1.37
N ASN A 77 -0.78 -13.82 -1.20
CA ASN A 77 -1.02 -15.18 -1.72
C ASN A 77 -1.49 -15.19 -3.19
N GLY A 78 -0.88 -14.36 -4.05
CA GLY A 78 -1.27 -14.25 -5.45
C GLY A 78 -2.41 -13.26 -5.75
N GLN A 79 -3.07 -12.68 -4.73
CA GLN A 79 -4.14 -11.71 -4.92
C GLN A 79 -3.65 -10.28 -4.84
N ILE A 80 -3.99 -9.48 -5.84
CA ILE A 80 -3.58 -8.08 -5.93
C ILE A 80 -4.45 -7.21 -5.03
N ILE A 81 -3.77 -6.31 -4.32
CA ILE A 81 -4.36 -5.21 -3.56
C ILE A 81 -3.64 -3.93 -3.94
N ASP A 82 -4.37 -2.98 -4.51
CA ASP A 82 -3.88 -1.65 -4.86
C ASP A 82 -4.82 -0.59 -4.29
N LEU A 83 -4.41 -0.08 -3.13
CA LEU A 83 -5.09 1.00 -2.44
C LEU A 83 -4.88 2.37 -3.09
N THR A 84 -4.33 2.46 -4.30
CA THR A 84 -4.01 3.74 -4.95
C THR A 84 -4.25 3.74 -6.45
N VAL A 85 -4.85 2.69 -7.03
CA VAL A 85 -5.11 2.60 -8.48
C VAL A 85 -6.01 3.73 -8.98
N ASP A 86 -6.91 4.21 -8.12
CA ASP A 86 -7.84 5.31 -8.37
C ASP A 86 -7.15 6.68 -8.45
N GLN A 87 -5.82 6.74 -8.32
CA GLN A 87 -5.03 7.90 -8.71
C GLN A 87 -4.95 8.06 -10.24
N PHE A 88 -5.15 6.98 -11.00
CA PHE A 88 -5.07 6.96 -12.46
C PHE A 88 -6.43 7.19 -13.13
N LYS A 89 -6.41 7.83 -14.30
CA LYS A 89 -7.61 8.10 -15.08
C LYS A 89 -8.26 6.79 -15.54
N GLY A 90 -9.57 6.67 -15.34
CA GLY A 90 -10.33 5.48 -15.72
C GLY A 90 -10.62 4.53 -14.55
N TYR A 91 -10.03 4.81 -13.38
CA TYR A 91 -10.27 4.07 -12.15
C TYR A 91 -10.92 4.99 -11.12
N SER A 92 -11.89 4.46 -10.39
CA SER A 92 -12.64 5.21 -9.37
C SER A 92 -12.72 4.48 -8.03
N ILE A 93 -12.21 3.25 -7.96
CA ILE A 93 -12.21 2.43 -6.75
C ILE A 93 -10.87 1.72 -6.62
N PRO A 94 -10.38 1.48 -5.38
CA PRO A 94 -9.23 0.62 -5.14
C PRO A 94 -9.45 -0.82 -5.57
N ILE A 95 -8.36 -1.57 -5.69
CA ILE A 95 -8.37 -3.01 -5.89
C ILE A 95 -8.15 -3.69 -4.55
N TYR A 96 -9.07 -4.59 -4.17
CA TYR A 96 -9.03 -5.27 -2.88
C TYR A 96 -8.82 -6.78 -2.97
N ALA A 97 -8.96 -7.36 -4.17
CA ALA A 97 -8.64 -8.75 -4.49
C ALA A 97 -8.87 -8.98 -5.99
N GLU A 98 -7.81 -8.95 -6.80
CA GLU A 98 -7.86 -9.31 -8.22
C GLU A 98 -6.72 -10.26 -8.59
N ASN A 99 -6.86 -11.01 -9.69
CA ASN A 99 -5.81 -11.92 -10.17
C ASN A 99 -4.86 -11.26 -11.18
N ILE A 100 -5.27 -10.15 -11.79
CA ILE A 100 -4.50 -9.44 -12.82
C ILE A 100 -4.57 -7.95 -12.52
N HIS A 101 -3.43 -7.27 -12.53
CA HIS A 101 -3.38 -5.84 -12.32
C HIS A 101 -3.87 -5.14 -13.59
N PRO A 102 -4.90 -4.28 -13.53
CA PRO A 102 -5.47 -3.68 -14.74
C PRO A 102 -4.50 -2.69 -15.42
N LEU A 103 -3.47 -2.25 -14.69
CA LEU A 103 -2.36 -1.46 -15.22
C LEU A 103 -1.13 -2.28 -15.61
N ALA A 104 -1.18 -3.62 -15.63
CA ALA A 104 0.01 -4.45 -15.91
C ALA A 104 0.62 -4.21 -17.30
N GLU A 105 -0.17 -3.78 -18.29
CA GLU A 105 0.33 -3.40 -19.61
C GLU A 105 1.03 -2.03 -19.61
N GLU A 106 0.58 -1.11 -18.75
CA GLU A 106 1.14 0.24 -18.63
C GLU A 106 2.36 0.26 -17.69
N PHE A 107 2.27 -0.46 -16.56
CA PHE A 107 3.30 -0.58 -15.54
C PHE A 107 3.77 -2.02 -15.49
N VAL A 108 4.75 -2.33 -16.34
CA VAL A 108 5.33 -3.67 -16.45
C VAL A 108 6.12 -3.97 -15.18
N GLU A 109 5.82 -5.09 -14.51
CA GLU A 109 6.54 -5.53 -13.31
C GLU A 109 8.04 -5.60 -13.57
N ASP A 110 8.83 -4.91 -12.75
CA ASP A 110 10.28 -4.93 -12.81
C ASP A 110 10.94 -5.35 -11.49
N LYS A 111 10.19 -5.34 -10.38
CA LYS A 111 10.67 -5.78 -9.07
C LYS A 111 9.53 -6.36 -8.24
N ARG A 112 9.82 -7.44 -7.53
CA ARG A 112 8.96 -8.10 -6.55
C ARG A 112 9.81 -8.57 -5.39
N GLU A 113 9.41 -8.22 -4.18
CA GLU A 113 10.11 -8.60 -2.95
C GLU A 113 9.09 -8.90 -1.86
N SER A 114 9.38 -9.89 -1.01
CA SER A 114 8.62 -10.07 0.22
C SER A 114 8.70 -8.81 1.09
N ILE A 115 7.63 -8.51 1.82
CA ILE A 115 7.59 -7.31 2.67
C ILE A 115 8.75 -7.29 3.66
N ASP A 116 9.12 -8.43 4.24
CA ASP A 116 10.22 -8.55 5.20
C ASP A 116 11.57 -8.17 4.57
N ALA A 117 11.83 -8.61 3.34
CA ALA A 117 13.05 -8.25 2.61
C ALA A 117 13.04 -6.76 2.22
N TYR A 118 11.87 -6.25 1.80
CA TYR A 118 11.72 -4.86 1.36
C TYR A 118 11.88 -3.85 2.51
N MET A 119 11.44 -4.18 3.72
CA MET A 119 11.50 -3.30 4.88
C MET A 119 12.92 -2.83 5.21
N GLY A 120 13.94 -3.66 4.98
CA GLY A 120 15.34 -3.26 5.19
C GLY A 120 15.76 -2.11 4.28
N TYR A 121 15.44 -2.21 2.98
CA TYR A 121 15.66 -1.12 2.02
C TYR A 121 14.81 0.10 2.37
N TYR A 122 13.53 -0.11 2.67
CA TYR A 122 12.58 0.97 2.90
C TYR A 122 12.98 1.84 4.09
N CYS A 123 13.35 1.23 5.23
CA CYS A 123 13.78 1.96 6.42
C CYS A 123 15.16 2.63 6.27
N ASP A 124 16.04 2.11 5.41
CA ASP A 124 17.38 2.66 5.16
C ASP A 124 17.38 3.77 4.10
N LYS A 125 16.51 3.69 3.09
CA LYS A 125 16.58 4.53 1.87
C LYS A 125 15.33 5.35 1.57
N VAL A 126 14.16 4.98 2.08
CA VAL A 126 12.88 5.60 1.69
C VAL A 126 12.28 6.42 2.84
N LEU A 127 12.09 5.79 4.00
CA LEU A 127 11.45 6.43 5.14
C LEU A 127 12.12 6.03 6.46
N GLU A 128 12.59 7.05 7.20
CA GLU A 128 13.16 6.87 8.53
C GLU A 128 12.18 6.16 9.48
N ILE A 129 12.70 5.24 10.30
CA ILE A 129 11.91 4.38 11.19
C ILE A 129 11.01 5.16 12.15
N ASP A 130 11.44 6.33 12.62
CA ASP A 130 10.64 7.19 13.52
C ASP A 130 9.40 7.75 12.81
N ARG A 131 9.54 8.14 11.53
CA ARG A 131 8.42 8.63 10.73
C ARG A 131 7.49 7.49 10.32
N PHE A 132 8.05 6.32 9.99
CA PHE A 132 7.29 5.09 9.76
C PHE A 132 6.40 4.75 10.96
N SER A 133 6.98 4.68 12.15
CA SER A 133 6.29 4.34 13.39
C SER A 133 5.15 5.33 13.71
N LYS A 134 5.40 6.64 13.53
CA LYS A 134 4.37 7.67 13.71
C LYS A 134 3.24 7.56 12.68
N ALA A 135 3.56 7.29 11.42
CA ALA A 135 2.57 7.09 10.37
C ALA A 135 1.70 5.86 10.64
N MET A 136 2.31 4.72 10.97
CA MET A 136 1.59 3.49 11.32
C MET A 136 0.72 3.67 12.58
N SER A 137 1.20 4.42 13.58
CA SER A 137 0.40 4.76 14.75
C SER A 137 -0.80 5.64 14.41
N SER A 138 -0.62 6.63 13.53
CA SER A 138 -1.69 7.51 13.05
C SER A 138 -2.78 6.71 12.32
N ILE A 139 -2.40 5.87 11.35
CA ILE A 139 -3.32 4.97 10.64
C ILE A 139 -3.99 4.00 11.61
N GLY A 140 -3.20 3.35 12.46
CA GLY A 140 -3.67 2.34 13.42
C GLY A 140 -4.74 2.89 14.38
N SER A 141 -4.61 4.14 14.81
CA SER A 141 -5.61 4.81 15.66
C SER A 141 -6.99 4.95 14.99
N LYS A 142 -7.05 4.98 13.66
CA LYS A 142 -8.28 5.11 12.88
C LYS A 142 -8.86 3.78 12.41
N LEU A 143 -8.07 2.69 12.41
CA LEU A 143 -8.54 1.36 11.97
C LEU A 143 -9.79 0.88 12.73
N LYS A 144 -9.83 1.09 14.05
CA LYS A 144 -11.01 0.75 14.86
C LYS A 144 -12.25 1.54 14.42
N HIS A 145 -12.09 2.84 14.16
CA HIS A 145 -13.17 3.69 13.67
C HIS A 145 -13.63 3.32 12.26
N ALA A 146 -12.72 2.78 11.44
CA ALA A 146 -13.03 2.22 10.13
C ALA A 146 -13.73 0.85 10.19
N GLY A 147 -13.92 0.29 11.39
CA GLY A 147 -14.59 -0.99 11.61
C GLY A 147 -13.67 -2.21 11.51
N TRP A 148 -12.35 -2.01 11.61
CA TRP A 148 -11.40 -3.10 11.82
C TRP A 148 -11.12 -3.28 13.31
N GLU A 149 -11.73 -4.31 13.89
CA GLU A 149 -11.41 -4.79 15.22
C GLU A 149 -10.57 -6.05 15.07
N TYR A 150 -9.37 -6.04 15.64
CA TYR A 150 -8.55 -7.24 15.74
C TYR A 150 -9.33 -8.26 16.60
N ALA A 151 -9.56 -9.46 16.05
CA ALA A 151 -10.17 -10.58 16.77
C ALA A 151 -9.17 -11.25 17.71
#